data_AF-A0AA86SG49-F1
#
_entry.id   AF-A0AA86SG49-F1
#
_cell.length_a   1.000
_cell.length_b   1.000
_cell.length_c   1.000
_cell.angle_alpha   90.00
_cell.angle_beta   90.00
_cell.angle_gamma   90.00
#
_symmetry.space_group_name_H-M   'P 1'
#
loop_
_entity.id
_entity.type
_entity.pdbx_description
1 polymer ?
#
loop_
_entity_poly.entity_id
_entity_poly.type
_entity_poly.pdbx_seq_one_letter_code
_entity_poly.pdbx_strand_id
1 'polypeptide(L)'
;MKYYTILILPILIAEQCYVYEPINSDSIATLTYTSGTTGNPKGVMLTHQNLLHQIKNLWDIVPAKVGDRFLSMLPPWHAYERACEYFIFTNGIQQVYTNMRNLKVSDILSGIMKQITTSSAVRKLVALTFIRVSLAYMDYKRIYEGKCLTTNKKQASYVYSMMDWLWARIIAALLFPVHILAKKLVYNKIHSAIGISKAGISGGGSLPWEVDKFFEAIGVKVQNGYGLTETSPVIAARRPECNVLGSVGHPIHQTKFKIVDSETDEVLPPGSKGILKVKGPQVMKGYFKNPVATSKALDGDGWLDTGDLGWIVPHHSSGRSRHSSGVIVVEGRAKDTIVLSTGLELEVVVATTCP
;
A
#
# COMPACT_ATOMS: atom_id res chain seq x y z
N MET A 1 1.51 -0.16 37.11
CA MET A 1 0.77 0.12 35.86
C MET A 1 -0.40 1.02 36.22
N LYS A 2 -0.38 2.28 35.78
CA LYS A 2 -1.49 3.22 36.00
C LYS A 2 -2.51 3.03 34.89
N TYR A 3 -3.69 2.54 35.23
CA TYR A 3 -4.84 2.49 34.33
C TYR A 3 -5.33 3.92 34.10
N TYR A 4 -5.34 4.37 32.84
CA TYR A 4 -6.00 5.63 32.48
C TYR A 4 -7.47 5.34 32.18
N THR A 5 -8.32 5.63 33.15
CA THR A 5 -9.78 5.70 32.95
C THR A 5 -10.07 6.96 32.13
N ILE A 6 -10.60 6.80 30.93
CA ILE A 6 -11.09 7.91 30.11
C ILE A 6 -12.37 8.42 30.78
N LEU A 7 -12.29 9.59 31.42
CA LEU A 7 -13.46 10.33 31.91
C LEU A 7 -14.12 11.06 30.73
N ILE A 8 -15.30 10.62 30.32
CA ILE A 8 -16.20 11.40 29.47
C ILE A 8 -17.05 12.25 30.41
N LEU A 9 -17.06 13.58 30.21
CA LEU A 9 -17.86 14.54 30.98
C LEU A 9 -19.35 14.14 30.98
N PRO A 10 -20.03 14.08 32.15
CA PRO A 10 -21.46 13.82 32.20
C PRO A 10 -22.21 15.12 31.90
N ILE A 11 -22.82 15.21 30.73
CA ILE A 11 -23.95 16.12 30.51
C ILE A 11 -25.19 15.36 31.02
N LEU A 12 -25.84 15.97 32.01
CA LEU A 12 -27.06 15.51 32.67
C LEU A 12 -28.11 14.97 31.67
N ILE A 13 -28.23 13.65 31.61
CA ILE A 13 -29.40 12.94 31.09
C ILE A 13 -29.76 11.89 32.15
N ALA A 14 -31.05 11.79 32.44
CA ALA A 14 -31.69 11.05 33.53
C ALA A 14 -31.15 9.63 33.82
N GLU A 15 -31.30 9.23 35.08
CA GLU A 15 -30.96 7.97 35.76
C GLU A 15 -31.15 6.65 34.95
N GLN A 16 -30.30 6.39 33.96
CA GLN A 16 -30.03 5.04 33.50
C GLN A 16 -28.76 4.54 34.20
N CYS A 17 -28.90 3.56 35.10
CA CYS A 17 -27.76 2.82 35.64
C CYS A 17 -27.14 1.99 34.51
N TYR A 18 -26.12 2.53 33.85
CA TYR A 18 -25.34 1.78 32.87
C TYR A 18 -24.44 0.78 33.59
N VAL A 19 -24.66 -0.52 33.32
CA VAL A 19 -23.72 -1.57 33.71
C VAL A 19 -22.64 -1.65 32.64
N TYR A 20 -21.39 -1.34 33.01
CA TYR A 20 -20.25 -1.47 32.11
C TYR A 20 -19.74 -2.91 32.16
N GLU A 21 -19.84 -3.63 31.04
CA GLU A 21 -19.22 -4.94 30.91
C GLU A 21 -17.72 -4.81 30.59
N PRO A 22 -16.82 -5.51 31.31
CA PRO A 22 -15.41 -5.49 31.01
C PRO A 22 -15.14 -6.24 29.70
N ILE A 23 -14.69 -5.51 28.68
CA ILE A 23 -14.18 -6.09 27.43
C ILE A 23 -12.68 -6.37 27.53
N ASN A 24 -12.21 -7.42 26.85
CA ASN A 24 -10.79 -7.73 26.72
C ASN A 24 -10.31 -7.59 25.27
N SER A 25 -9.00 -7.64 25.04
CA SER A 25 -8.39 -7.45 23.72
C SER A 25 -8.86 -8.47 22.66
N ASP A 26 -9.24 -9.68 23.10
CA ASP A 26 -9.71 -10.78 22.23
C ASP A 26 -11.22 -10.76 21.96
N SER A 27 -11.92 -9.80 22.57
CA SER A 27 -13.34 -9.55 22.32
C SER A 27 -13.53 -9.03 20.90
N ILE A 28 -14.62 -9.47 20.25
CA ILE A 28 -14.95 -9.00 18.90
C ILE A 28 -15.32 -7.52 18.98
N ALA A 29 -14.59 -6.68 18.24
CA ALA A 29 -14.85 -5.26 18.14
C ALA A 29 -15.81 -4.94 16.99
N THR A 30 -15.71 -5.66 15.87
CA THR A 30 -16.57 -5.42 14.70
C THR A 30 -16.67 -6.66 13.81
N LEU A 31 -17.80 -6.77 13.12
CA LEU A 31 -17.96 -7.64 11.96
C LEU A 31 -17.86 -6.76 10.70
N THR A 32 -16.96 -7.11 9.78
CA THR A 32 -16.86 -6.43 8.48
C THR A 32 -17.25 -7.39 7.39
N TYR A 33 -18.29 -7.08 6.62
CA TYR A 33 -18.78 -7.97 5.57
C TYR A 33 -18.01 -7.77 4.26
N THR A 34 -17.55 -8.87 3.68
CA THR A 34 -16.91 -8.90 2.36
C THR A 34 -17.79 -9.66 1.36
N SER A 35 -17.75 -9.25 0.09
CA SER A 35 -18.40 -9.99 -1.00
C SER A 35 -17.71 -11.36 -1.14
N GLY A 36 -18.37 -12.42 -0.68
CA GLY A 36 -17.82 -13.77 -0.78
C GLY A 36 -17.78 -14.25 -2.24
N THR A 37 -16.77 -15.05 -2.59
CA THR A 37 -16.65 -15.67 -3.92
C THR A 37 -17.84 -16.55 -4.33
N THR A 38 -18.68 -16.94 -3.35
CA THR A 38 -19.89 -17.76 -3.55
C THR A 38 -21.17 -16.91 -3.59
N GLY A 39 -21.07 -15.58 -3.72
CA GLY A 39 -22.21 -14.65 -3.76
C GLY A 39 -22.77 -14.26 -2.38
N ASN A 40 -22.65 -15.12 -1.37
CA ASN A 40 -23.05 -14.81 0.01
C ASN A 40 -21.97 -13.99 0.74
N PRO A 41 -22.30 -12.82 1.31
CA PRO A 41 -21.36 -12.04 2.11
C PRO A 41 -20.83 -12.81 3.32
N LYS A 42 -19.54 -12.65 3.62
CA LYS A 42 -18.91 -13.26 4.79
C LYS A 42 -18.58 -12.17 5.81
N GLY A 43 -19.04 -12.33 7.05
CA GLY A 43 -18.69 -11.43 8.15
C GLY A 43 -17.32 -11.78 8.72
N VAL A 44 -16.32 -10.93 8.50
CA VAL A 44 -14.98 -11.05 9.07
C VAL A 44 -15.02 -10.59 10.53
N MET A 45 -14.64 -11.47 11.46
CA MET A 45 -14.61 -11.15 12.90
C MET A 45 -13.27 -10.51 13.29
N LEU A 46 -13.28 -9.21 13.59
CA LEU A 46 -12.10 -8.46 14.03
C LEU A 46 -12.19 -8.14 15.52
N THR A 47 -11.12 -8.45 16.25
CA THR A 47 -11.00 -8.16 17.69
C THR A 47 -10.45 -6.75 17.94
N HIS A 48 -10.55 -6.27 19.18
CA HIS A 48 -9.87 -5.04 19.60
C HIS A 48 -8.35 -5.13 19.36
N GLN A 49 -7.74 -6.28 19.64
CA GLN A 49 -6.32 -6.51 19.39
C GLN A 49 -5.96 -6.36 17.92
N ASN A 50 -6.78 -6.89 17.01
CA ASN A 50 -6.48 -6.81 15.59
C ASN A 50 -6.42 -5.35 15.09
N LEU A 51 -7.39 -4.53 15.52
CA LEU A 51 -7.46 -3.11 15.14
C LEU A 51 -6.39 -2.27 15.84
N LEU A 52 -6.14 -2.51 17.13
CA LEU A 52 -5.09 -1.84 17.89
C LEU A 52 -3.69 -2.11 17.33
N HIS A 53 -3.47 -3.29 16.73
CA HIS A 53 -2.23 -3.59 16.04
C HIS A 53 -1.98 -2.62 14.88
N GLN A 54 -2.99 -2.30 14.06
CA GLN A 54 -2.81 -1.32 12.98
C GLN A 54 -2.47 0.06 13.55
N ILE A 55 -3.26 0.54 14.51
CA ILE A 55 -3.09 1.85 15.14
C ILE A 55 -1.66 2.00 15.68
N LYS A 56 -1.11 0.95 16.30
CA LYS A 56 0.24 0.97 16.89
C LYS A 56 1.38 0.92 15.88
N ASN A 57 1.14 0.56 14.62
CA ASN A 57 2.20 0.21 13.67
C ASN A 57 2.15 0.99 12.34
N LEU A 58 1.13 1.82 12.11
CA LEU A 58 1.03 2.63 10.89
C LEU A 58 1.95 3.88 10.89
N TRP A 59 2.60 4.20 12.01
CA TRP A 59 3.49 5.37 12.13
C TRP A 59 4.75 5.30 11.26
N ASP A 60 5.26 4.11 10.95
CA ASP A 60 6.37 3.91 10.00
C ASP A 60 5.99 4.21 8.55
N ILE A 61 4.71 4.25 8.25
CA ILE A 61 4.18 4.32 6.88
C ILE A 61 3.64 5.72 6.64
N VAL A 62 2.83 6.22 7.57
CA VAL A 62 2.16 7.50 7.47
C VAL A 62 2.96 8.55 8.23
N PRO A 63 3.56 9.55 7.56
CA PRO A 63 4.34 10.62 8.21
C PRO A 63 3.43 11.66 8.89
N ALA A 64 2.51 11.19 9.72
CA ALA A 64 1.51 11.92 10.47
C ALA A 64 2.16 12.78 11.57
N LYS A 65 1.75 14.06 11.66
CA LYS A 65 2.12 14.97 12.74
C LYS A 65 0.91 15.76 13.23
N VAL A 66 0.90 16.10 14.51
CA VAL A 66 -0.12 16.98 15.09
C VAL A 66 -0.23 18.28 14.28
N GLY A 67 -1.45 18.70 13.99
CA GLY A 67 -1.76 19.87 13.15
C GLY A 67 -1.87 19.58 11.66
N ASP A 68 -1.62 18.34 11.22
CA ASP A 68 -1.90 17.93 9.85
C ASP A 68 -3.41 17.87 9.55
N ARG A 69 -3.70 17.80 8.25
CA ARG A 69 -5.03 17.49 7.71
C ARG A 69 -4.93 16.24 6.85
N PHE A 70 -5.75 15.25 7.14
CA PHE A 70 -5.86 14.02 6.36
C PHE A 70 -7.13 14.06 5.50
N LEU A 71 -6.97 13.94 4.18
CA LEU A 71 -8.09 13.88 3.25
C LEU A 71 -8.47 12.41 3.01
N SER A 72 -9.64 12.04 3.51
CA SER A 72 -10.26 10.74 3.34
C SER A 72 -11.10 10.71 2.07
N MET A 73 -10.79 9.77 1.18
CA MET A 73 -11.50 9.61 -0.09
C MET A 73 -12.35 8.34 -0.14
N LEU A 74 -12.00 7.36 0.70
CA LEU A 74 -12.68 6.08 0.74
C LEU A 74 -13.81 6.13 1.77
N PRO A 75 -14.84 5.28 1.62
CA PRO A 75 -15.88 5.22 2.62
C PRO A 75 -15.37 4.69 3.97
N PRO A 76 -15.79 5.25 5.12
CA PRO A 76 -15.33 4.83 6.45
C PRO A 76 -15.63 3.37 6.82
N TRP A 77 -16.59 2.74 6.15
CA TRP A 77 -16.89 1.31 6.34
C TRP A 77 -15.89 0.37 5.65
N HIS A 78 -15.08 0.87 4.72
CA HIS A 78 -14.01 0.10 4.12
C HIS A 78 -12.88 -0.10 5.14
N ALA A 79 -12.45 -1.34 5.38
CA ALA A 79 -11.50 -1.66 6.44
C ALA A 79 -10.21 -0.83 6.37
N TYR A 80 -9.74 -0.51 5.15
CA TYR A 80 -8.53 0.29 4.94
C TYR A 80 -8.70 1.74 5.36
N GLU A 81 -9.82 2.37 4.99
CA GLU A 81 -10.10 3.73 5.43
C GLU A 81 -10.27 3.77 6.95
N ARG A 82 -10.96 2.79 7.50
CA ARG A 82 -11.19 2.68 8.94
C ARG A 82 -9.89 2.61 9.74
N ALA A 83 -8.91 1.83 9.28
CA ALA A 83 -7.61 1.74 9.93
C ALA A 83 -6.82 3.06 9.85
N CYS A 84 -6.83 3.72 8.69
CA CYS A 84 -6.25 5.05 8.52
C CYS A 84 -6.93 6.05 9.46
N GLU A 85 -8.25 6.12 9.46
CA GLU A 85 -9.06 7.00 10.30
C GLU A 85 -8.75 6.82 11.79
N TYR A 86 -8.76 5.57 12.29
CA TYR A 86 -8.41 5.30 13.69
C TYR A 86 -6.99 5.76 14.03
N PHE A 87 -6.02 5.49 13.14
CA PHE A 87 -4.66 5.97 13.32
C PHE A 87 -4.59 7.51 13.35
N ILE A 88 -5.22 8.20 12.41
CA ILE A 88 -5.27 9.67 12.35
C ILE A 88 -5.90 10.27 13.61
N PHE A 89 -7.02 9.70 14.09
CA PHE A 89 -7.66 10.15 15.32
C PHE A 89 -6.76 9.97 16.55
N THR A 90 -6.04 8.85 16.66
CA THR A 90 -5.10 8.64 17.78
C THR A 90 -3.90 9.60 17.77
N ASN A 91 -3.60 10.22 16.62
CA ASN A 91 -2.56 11.23 16.48
C ASN A 91 -3.08 12.68 16.64
N GLY A 92 -4.37 12.88 16.92
CA GLY A 92 -4.96 14.22 17.08
C GLY A 92 -4.94 15.04 15.79
N ILE A 93 -5.04 14.38 14.63
CA ILE A 93 -5.00 15.00 13.31
C ILE A 93 -6.42 15.28 12.82
N GLN A 94 -6.60 16.38 12.08
CA GLN A 94 -7.89 16.72 11.49
C GLN A 94 -8.19 15.80 10.30
N GLN A 95 -9.29 15.05 10.37
CA GLN A 95 -9.83 14.26 9.27
C GLN A 95 -10.80 15.11 8.43
N VAL A 96 -10.66 15.07 7.11
CA VAL A 96 -11.53 15.75 6.14
C VAL A 96 -12.07 14.71 5.16
N TYR A 97 -13.39 14.57 5.06
CA TYR A 97 -14.00 13.59 4.17
C TYR A 97 -14.34 14.20 2.82
N THR A 98 -14.06 13.43 1.77
CA THR A 98 -14.61 13.59 0.42
C THR A 98 -15.14 12.23 -0.06
N ASN A 99 -15.65 12.15 -1.28
CA ASN A 99 -16.12 10.89 -1.85
C ASN A 99 -15.49 10.62 -3.22
N MET A 100 -15.42 9.34 -3.61
CA MET A 100 -14.85 8.92 -4.90
C MET A 100 -15.63 9.42 -6.12
N ARG A 101 -16.88 9.90 -5.95
CA ARG A 101 -17.62 10.55 -7.04
C ARG A 101 -17.04 11.93 -7.37
N ASN A 102 -16.44 12.58 -6.37
CA ASN A 102 -15.89 13.93 -6.47
C ASN A 102 -14.38 13.93 -6.80
N LEU A 103 -13.65 12.86 -6.47
CA LEU A 103 -12.20 12.80 -6.69
C LEU A 103 -11.74 11.34 -6.87
N LYS A 104 -11.19 10.98 -8.04
CA LYS A 104 -10.38 9.75 -8.20
C LYS A 104 -8.93 10.12 -8.46
N VAL A 105 -7.98 9.29 -8.02
CA VAL A 105 -6.55 9.53 -8.24
C VAL A 105 -6.19 9.53 -9.74
N SER A 106 -6.82 8.65 -10.52
CA SER A 106 -6.73 8.67 -11.99
C SER A 106 -7.22 9.99 -12.58
N ASP A 107 -8.23 10.62 -11.95
CA ASP A 107 -8.82 11.88 -12.38
C ASP A 107 -7.93 13.07 -12.04
N ILE A 108 -7.10 12.96 -10.99
CA ILE A 108 -6.05 13.94 -10.70
C ILE A 108 -5.03 13.93 -11.84
N LEU A 109 -4.51 12.75 -12.22
CA LEU A 109 -3.56 12.63 -13.32
C LEU A 109 -4.16 13.10 -14.64
N SER A 110 -5.37 12.61 -14.98
CA SER A 110 -6.04 12.99 -16.23
C SER A 110 -6.40 14.47 -16.24
N GLY A 111 -6.77 15.06 -15.11
CA GLY A 111 -7.00 16.49 -14.93
C GLY A 111 -5.75 17.33 -15.15
N ILE A 112 -4.61 16.93 -14.55
CA ILE A 112 -3.31 17.56 -14.78
C ILE A 112 -2.94 17.48 -16.26
N MET A 113 -3.06 16.28 -16.86
CA MET A 113 -2.75 16.07 -18.26
C MET A 113 -3.67 16.90 -19.17
N LYS A 114 -4.97 16.98 -18.88
CA LYS A 114 -5.93 17.82 -19.60
C LYS A 114 -5.55 19.30 -19.51
N GLN A 115 -5.13 19.79 -18.34
CA GLN A 115 -4.70 21.18 -18.17
C GLN A 115 -3.41 21.47 -18.95
N ILE A 116 -2.50 20.49 -19.06
CA ILE A 116 -1.28 20.60 -19.85
C ILE A 116 -1.60 20.59 -21.35
N THR A 117 -2.50 19.70 -21.80
CA THR A 117 -2.82 19.57 -23.23
C THR A 117 -3.66 20.71 -23.78
N THR A 118 -4.47 21.36 -22.93
CA THR A 118 -5.29 22.55 -23.28
C THR A 118 -4.50 23.87 -23.22
N SER A 119 -3.25 23.84 -22.76
CA SER A 119 -2.36 25.01 -22.73
C SER A 119 -1.77 25.34 -24.12
N SER A 120 -1.15 26.52 -24.25
CA SER A 120 -0.44 26.93 -25.47
C SER A 120 0.63 25.91 -25.90
N ALA A 121 0.91 25.82 -27.21
CA ALA A 121 1.83 24.83 -27.78
C ALA A 121 3.20 24.83 -27.10
N VAL A 122 3.77 26.02 -26.83
CA VAL A 122 5.06 26.18 -26.13
C VAL A 122 4.97 25.66 -24.70
N ARG A 123 3.91 26.01 -23.95
CA ARG A 123 3.73 25.58 -22.56
C ARG A 123 3.55 24.06 -22.46
N LYS A 124 2.77 23.47 -23.38
CA LYS A 124 2.59 22.03 -23.50
C LYS A 124 3.92 21.32 -23.78
N LEU A 125 4.69 21.82 -24.74
CA LEU A 125 6.01 21.25 -25.08
C LEU A 125 6.96 21.29 -23.88
N VAL A 126 7.08 22.43 -23.22
CA VAL A 126 7.94 22.61 -22.03
C VAL A 126 7.52 21.66 -20.90
N ALA A 127 6.22 21.59 -20.57
CA ALA A 127 5.72 20.74 -19.50
C ALA A 127 5.96 19.24 -19.78
N LEU A 128 5.69 18.77 -21.00
CA LEU A 128 5.90 17.37 -21.38
C LEU A 128 7.39 17.02 -21.40
N THR A 129 8.25 17.91 -21.89
CA THR A 129 9.72 17.71 -21.84
C THR A 129 10.21 17.62 -20.40
N PHE A 130 9.76 18.51 -19.52
CA PHE A 130 10.10 18.43 -18.10
C PHE A 130 9.64 17.13 -17.44
N ILE A 131 8.41 16.67 -17.72
CA ILE A 131 7.92 15.38 -17.21
C ILE A 131 8.80 14.23 -17.71
N ARG A 132 9.13 14.19 -19.01
CA ARG A 132 10.00 13.14 -19.58
C ARG A 132 11.39 13.13 -18.95
N VAL A 133 12.00 14.30 -18.79
CA VAL A 133 13.32 14.43 -18.15
C VAL A 133 13.27 13.99 -16.69
N SER A 134 12.22 14.37 -15.94
CA SER A 134 12.06 13.95 -14.55
C SER A 134 11.80 12.46 -14.41
N LEU A 135 11.02 11.85 -15.31
CA LEU A 135 10.82 10.39 -15.33
C LEU A 135 12.15 9.67 -15.58
N ALA A 136 12.93 10.13 -16.56
CA ALA A 136 14.26 9.57 -16.82
C ALA A 136 15.20 9.76 -15.62
N TYR A 137 15.25 10.96 -15.03
CA TYR A 137 16.02 11.24 -13.81
C TYR A 137 15.64 10.27 -12.68
N MET A 138 14.35 10.05 -12.43
CA MET A 138 13.87 9.15 -11.38
C MET A 138 14.22 7.68 -11.67
N ASP A 139 14.15 7.24 -12.93
CA ASP A 139 14.54 5.88 -13.31
C ASP A 139 16.05 5.64 -13.07
N TYR A 140 16.92 6.56 -13.49
CA TYR A 140 18.36 6.46 -13.19
C TYR A 140 18.67 6.60 -11.71
N LYS A 141 17.91 7.45 -10.99
CA LYS A 141 17.98 7.56 -9.55
C LYS A 141 17.69 6.25 -8.84
N ARG A 142 16.63 5.56 -9.26
CA ARG A 142 16.27 4.26 -8.70
C ARG A 142 17.37 3.22 -8.88
N ILE A 143 18.03 3.22 -10.04
CA ILE A 143 19.17 2.34 -10.35
C ILE A 143 20.34 2.61 -9.40
N TYR A 144 20.83 3.86 -9.32
CA TYR A 144 21.98 4.15 -8.48
C TYR A 144 21.64 4.12 -6.98
N GLU A 145 20.39 4.32 -6.58
CA GLU A 145 19.94 4.08 -5.20
C GLU A 145 19.75 2.60 -4.89
N GLY A 146 19.74 1.71 -5.88
CA GLY A 146 19.61 0.27 -5.67
C GLY A 146 18.20 -0.18 -5.31
N LYS A 147 17.18 0.55 -5.76
CA LYS A 147 15.76 0.34 -5.43
C LYS A 147 14.95 -0.24 -6.59
N CYS A 148 15.58 -1.01 -7.47
CA CYS A 148 14.88 -1.74 -8.53
C CYS A 148 14.41 -3.11 -8.01
N LEU A 149 13.36 -3.64 -8.63
CA LEU A 149 12.88 -5.00 -8.39
C LEU A 149 13.60 -5.99 -9.29
N THR A 150 13.77 -7.23 -8.83
CA THR A 150 14.28 -8.36 -9.62
C THR A 150 13.86 -9.68 -9.01
N THR A 151 13.45 -10.63 -9.84
CA THR A 151 13.24 -12.04 -9.43
C THR A 151 14.52 -12.87 -9.55
N ASN A 152 15.53 -12.39 -10.28
CA ASN A 152 16.78 -13.11 -10.46
C ASN A 152 17.49 -13.30 -9.12
N LYS A 153 17.76 -14.58 -8.79
CA LYS A 153 18.44 -15.01 -7.56
C LYS A 153 19.97 -14.89 -7.67
N LYS A 154 20.50 -14.86 -8.90
CA LYS A 154 21.93 -14.74 -9.15
C LYS A 154 22.31 -13.26 -9.11
N GLN A 155 23.25 -12.94 -8.24
CA GLN A 155 23.80 -11.61 -8.15
C GLN A 155 24.69 -11.33 -9.38
N ALA A 156 24.54 -10.13 -9.96
CA ALA A 156 25.41 -9.70 -11.04
C ALA A 156 26.86 -9.52 -10.56
N SER A 157 27.81 -9.64 -11.48
CA SER A 157 29.23 -9.38 -11.18
C SER A 157 29.40 -8.00 -10.53
N TYR A 158 30.30 -7.91 -9.55
CA TYR A 158 30.58 -6.68 -8.82
C TYR A 158 31.04 -5.55 -9.77
N VAL A 159 31.91 -5.86 -10.74
CA VAL A 159 32.42 -4.88 -11.70
C VAL A 159 31.30 -4.30 -12.56
N TYR A 160 30.43 -5.17 -13.09
CA TYR A 160 29.25 -4.74 -13.86
C TYR A 160 28.33 -3.86 -13.01
N SER A 161 28.05 -4.28 -11.78
CA SER A 161 27.19 -3.53 -10.85
C SER A 161 27.77 -2.15 -10.51
N MET A 162 29.09 -2.05 -10.36
CA MET A 162 29.80 -0.79 -10.12
C MET A 162 29.71 0.14 -11.33
N MET A 163 29.96 -0.38 -12.53
CA MET A 163 29.89 0.40 -13.77
C MET A 163 28.47 0.91 -14.05
N ASP A 164 27.46 0.05 -13.88
CA ASP A 164 26.05 0.38 -14.03
C ASP A 164 25.61 1.45 -13.01
N TRP A 165 26.04 1.31 -11.76
CA TRP A 165 25.80 2.31 -10.71
C TRP A 165 26.44 3.66 -11.06
N LEU A 166 27.70 3.67 -11.51
CA LEU A 166 28.43 4.89 -11.87
C LEU A 166 27.76 5.59 -13.06
N TRP A 167 27.41 4.84 -14.10
CA TRP A 167 26.72 5.37 -15.28
C TRP A 167 25.37 5.98 -14.92
N ALA A 168 24.55 5.27 -14.14
CA ALA A 168 23.27 5.78 -13.69
C ALA A 168 23.42 7.06 -12.86
N ARG A 169 24.45 7.14 -12.01
CA ARG A 169 24.73 8.33 -11.20
C ARG A 169 25.17 9.53 -12.06
N ILE A 170 26.00 9.31 -13.07
CA ILE A 170 26.43 10.36 -14.02
C ILE A 170 25.22 10.90 -14.78
N ILE A 171 24.39 10.03 -15.37
CA ILE A 171 23.21 10.45 -16.12
C ILE A 171 22.22 11.19 -15.21
N ALA A 172 21.95 10.66 -14.01
CA ALA A 172 21.08 11.35 -13.07
C ALA A 172 21.63 12.72 -12.65
N ALA A 173 22.95 12.88 -12.49
CA ALA A 173 23.57 14.16 -12.19
C ALA A 173 23.41 15.17 -13.34
N LEU A 174 23.49 14.72 -14.60
CA LEU A 174 23.25 15.56 -15.77
C LEU A 174 21.78 16.01 -15.89
N LEU A 175 20.83 15.13 -15.57
CA LEU A 175 19.40 15.43 -15.62
C LEU A 175 18.91 16.25 -14.41
N PHE A 176 19.63 16.22 -13.30
CA PHE A 176 19.23 16.84 -12.04
C PHE A 176 18.95 18.36 -12.13
N PRO A 177 19.77 19.20 -12.78
CA PRO A 177 19.48 20.63 -12.91
C PRO A 177 18.15 20.90 -13.62
N VAL A 178 17.83 20.13 -14.67
CA VAL A 178 16.57 20.25 -15.42
C VAL A 178 15.39 19.79 -14.57
N HIS A 179 15.55 18.72 -13.79
CA HIS A 179 14.53 18.27 -12.82
C HIS A 179 14.25 19.33 -11.74
N ILE A 180 15.28 20.00 -11.21
CA ILE A 180 15.11 21.10 -10.26
C ILE A 180 14.40 22.31 -10.90
N LEU A 181 14.72 22.62 -12.15
CA LEU A 181 14.02 23.66 -12.90
C LEU A 181 12.54 23.31 -13.10
N ALA A 182 12.24 22.07 -13.47
CA ALA A 182 10.87 21.55 -13.60
C ALA A 182 10.09 21.66 -12.28
N LYS A 183 10.73 21.34 -11.15
CA LYS A 183 10.14 21.47 -9.82
C LYS A 183 9.69 22.91 -9.54
N LYS A 184 10.58 23.88 -9.79
CA LYS A 184 10.31 25.30 -9.55
C LYS A 184 9.21 25.86 -10.46
N LEU A 185 9.25 25.53 -11.75
CA LEU A 185 8.37 26.16 -12.75
C LEU A 185 7.01 25.49 -12.90
N VAL A 186 6.94 24.16 -12.75
CA VAL A 186 5.74 23.36 -13.03
C VAL A 186 5.24 22.65 -11.77
N TYR A 187 6.08 21.87 -11.09
CA TYR A 187 5.57 20.96 -10.05
C TYR A 187 5.05 21.67 -8.81
N ASN A 188 5.63 22.80 -8.39
CA ASN A 188 5.08 23.61 -7.30
C ASN A 188 3.64 24.09 -7.58
N LYS A 189 3.32 24.37 -8.86
CA LYS A 189 1.96 24.75 -9.27
C LYS A 189 1.01 23.54 -9.21
N ILE A 190 1.49 22.37 -9.66
CA ILE A 190 0.74 21.11 -9.55
C ILE A 190 0.47 20.79 -8.07
N HIS A 191 1.48 20.86 -7.19
CA HIS A 191 1.35 20.63 -5.75
C HIS A 191 0.31 21.54 -5.12
N SER A 192 0.32 22.83 -5.48
CA SER A 192 -0.66 23.80 -5.00
C SER A 192 -2.08 23.46 -5.46
N ALA A 193 -2.24 22.91 -6.67
CA ALA A 193 -3.54 22.52 -7.21
C ALA A 193 -4.08 21.21 -6.61
N ILE A 194 -3.22 20.23 -6.36
CA ILE A 194 -3.63 18.93 -5.77
C ILE A 194 -3.79 18.99 -4.25
N GLY A 195 -3.17 19.97 -3.57
CA GLY A 195 -3.26 20.15 -2.13
C GLY A 195 -2.50 19.12 -1.28
N ILE A 196 -1.75 18.20 -1.91
CA ILE A 196 -0.94 17.19 -1.22
C ILE A 196 0.43 17.80 -0.89
N SER A 197 0.74 17.96 0.39
CA SER A 197 1.98 18.58 0.86
C SER A 197 2.99 17.62 1.48
N LYS A 198 2.54 16.44 1.94
CA LYS A 198 3.39 15.45 2.62
C LYS A 198 3.51 14.14 1.86
N ALA A 199 2.41 13.40 1.78
CA ALA A 199 2.38 12.10 1.15
C ALA A 199 0.96 11.69 0.76
N GLY A 200 0.86 10.79 -0.21
CA GLY A 200 -0.37 10.06 -0.50
C GLY A 200 -0.23 8.61 -0.02
N ILE A 201 -1.33 8.00 0.43
CA ILE A 201 -1.37 6.58 0.77
C ILE A 201 -2.28 5.89 -0.22
N SER A 202 -1.85 4.75 -0.75
CA SER A 202 -2.57 3.95 -1.74
C SER A 202 -2.75 2.53 -1.21
N GLY A 203 -3.90 1.91 -1.50
CA GLY A 203 -4.21 0.54 -1.09
C GLY A 203 -5.59 0.11 -1.59
N GLY A 204 -5.95 -1.15 -1.34
CA GLY A 204 -7.24 -1.73 -1.75
C GLY A 204 -7.32 -2.16 -3.22
N GLY A 205 -6.30 -1.89 -4.03
CA GLY A 205 -6.17 -2.35 -5.41
C GLY A 205 -4.77 -2.09 -5.95
N SER A 206 -4.48 -2.60 -7.15
CA SER A 206 -3.19 -2.40 -7.81
C SER A 206 -2.98 -0.93 -8.16
N LEU A 207 -1.84 -0.37 -7.74
CA LEU A 207 -1.42 0.98 -8.12
C LEU A 207 -0.80 0.95 -9.52
N PRO A 208 -1.39 1.60 -10.55
CA PRO A 208 -0.85 1.56 -11.90
C PRO A 208 0.55 2.16 -11.97
N TRP A 209 1.43 1.52 -12.73
CA TRP A 209 2.84 1.88 -12.83
C TRP A 209 3.05 3.33 -13.32
N GLU A 210 2.24 3.78 -14.27
CA GLU A 210 2.30 5.12 -14.84
C GLU A 210 1.94 6.18 -13.81
N VAL A 211 0.95 5.87 -12.95
CA VAL A 211 0.49 6.75 -11.87
C VAL A 211 1.57 6.86 -10.80
N ASP A 212 2.13 5.72 -10.37
CA ASP A 212 3.19 5.63 -9.36
C ASP A 212 4.44 6.42 -9.80
N LYS A 213 4.91 6.19 -11.04
CA LYS A 213 6.03 6.92 -11.64
C LYS A 213 5.78 8.42 -11.76
N PHE A 214 4.57 8.80 -12.16
CA PHE A 214 4.24 10.22 -12.32
C PHE A 214 4.32 10.96 -10.98
N PHE A 215 3.69 10.42 -9.92
CA PHE A 215 3.74 11.06 -8.60
C PHE A 215 5.17 11.12 -8.06
N GLU A 216 5.96 10.05 -8.25
CA GLU A 216 7.38 10.05 -7.90
C GLU A 216 8.15 11.17 -8.64
N ALA A 217 7.93 11.32 -9.94
CA ALA A 217 8.60 12.31 -10.79
C ALA A 217 8.24 13.76 -10.44
N ILE A 218 7.02 14.03 -9.98
CA ILE A 218 6.64 15.36 -9.49
C ILE A 218 7.01 15.57 -8.00
N GLY A 219 7.60 14.57 -7.33
CA GLY A 219 8.05 14.68 -5.95
C GLY A 219 6.97 14.46 -4.89
N VAL A 220 5.84 13.83 -5.25
CA VAL A 220 4.82 13.37 -4.30
C VAL A 220 5.14 11.93 -3.91
N LYS A 221 5.42 11.69 -2.62
CA LYS A 221 5.66 10.33 -2.13
C LYS A 221 4.33 9.61 -1.95
N VAL A 222 4.10 8.55 -2.74
CA VAL A 222 2.97 7.65 -2.57
C VAL A 222 3.44 6.41 -1.81
N GLN A 223 2.89 6.17 -0.62
CA GLN A 223 3.09 4.92 0.12
C GLN A 223 2.01 3.93 -0.31
N ASN A 224 2.39 2.96 -1.12
CA ASN A 224 1.49 1.87 -1.50
C ASN A 224 1.48 0.80 -0.40
N GLY A 225 0.28 0.35 -0.02
CA GLY A 225 0.06 -0.67 0.99
C GLY A 225 -0.82 -1.81 0.46
N TYR A 226 -0.72 -2.95 1.12
CA TYR A 226 -1.45 -4.16 0.78
C TYR A 226 -2.03 -4.82 2.03
N GLY A 227 -3.20 -5.41 1.83
CA GLY A 227 -3.82 -6.36 2.73
C GLY A 227 -5.32 -6.46 2.50
N LEU A 228 -5.97 -7.22 3.37
CA LEU A 228 -7.34 -7.68 3.20
C LEU A 228 -8.19 -7.27 4.41
N THR A 229 -9.51 -7.38 4.30
CA THR A 229 -10.38 -7.13 5.47
C THR A 229 -10.04 -8.10 6.60
N GLU A 230 -9.71 -9.34 6.24
CA GLU A 230 -9.27 -10.46 7.08
C GLU A 230 -7.95 -10.19 7.83
N THR A 231 -7.26 -9.09 7.52
CA THR A 231 -5.99 -8.69 8.16
C THR A 231 -6.05 -7.31 8.81
N SER A 232 -7.26 -6.77 8.97
CA SER A 232 -7.57 -5.56 9.72
C SER A 232 -6.99 -4.19 9.34
N PRO A 233 -6.56 -3.81 8.11
CA PRO A 233 -6.30 -4.59 6.91
C PRO A 233 -4.84 -4.59 6.46
N VAL A 234 -4.00 -3.63 6.86
CA VAL A 234 -2.67 -3.47 6.28
C VAL A 234 -1.75 -4.57 6.82
N ILE A 235 -1.00 -5.22 5.92
CA ILE A 235 0.00 -6.23 6.28
C ILE A 235 1.38 -5.90 5.73
N ALA A 236 1.45 -5.17 4.63
CA ALA A 236 2.68 -4.63 4.08
C ALA A 236 2.44 -3.22 3.55
N ALA A 237 3.44 -2.35 3.65
CA ALA A 237 3.39 -1.04 3.02
C ALA A 237 4.79 -0.51 2.72
N ARG A 238 4.87 0.35 1.72
CA ARG A 238 6.08 1.13 1.42
C ARG A 238 6.27 2.20 2.49
N ARG A 239 7.51 2.36 2.95
CA ARG A 239 7.89 3.33 3.99
C ARG A 239 8.47 4.59 3.35
N PRO A 240 8.41 5.77 3.99
CA PRO A 240 9.00 7.00 3.47
C PRO A 240 10.51 6.91 3.16
N GLU A 241 11.23 6.04 3.86
CA GLU A 241 12.67 5.77 3.74
C GLU A 241 12.95 4.68 2.69
N CYS A 242 12.03 3.74 2.51
CA CYS A 242 12.15 2.62 1.56
C CYS A 242 10.88 2.50 0.70
N ASN A 243 10.84 3.29 -0.36
CA ASN A 243 9.73 3.36 -1.32
C ASN A 243 10.11 2.71 -2.65
N VAL A 244 10.05 1.37 -2.71
CA VAL A 244 10.39 0.61 -3.92
C VAL A 244 9.16 0.50 -4.81
N LEU A 245 9.16 1.21 -5.95
CA LEU A 245 8.06 1.20 -6.91
C LEU A 245 7.79 -0.20 -7.47
N GLY A 246 6.52 -0.50 -7.77
CA GLY A 246 6.05 -1.82 -8.19
C GLY A 246 5.88 -2.83 -7.05
N SER A 247 6.33 -2.52 -5.83
CA SER A 247 6.14 -3.38 -4.65
C SER A 247 4.94 -2.92 -3.81
N VAL A 248 4.54 -3.72 -2.84
CA VAL A 248 3.68 -3.30 -1.72
C VAL A 248 4.50 -2.94 -0.48
N GLY A 249 5.84 -2.94 -0.60
CA GLY A 249 6.78 -2.59 0.46
C GLY A 249 7.08 -3.73 1.42
N HIS A 250 7.43 -3.38 2.65
CA HIS A 250 7.83 -4.36 3.68
C HIS A 250 6.65 -4.76 4.55
N PRO A 251 6.71 -5.95 5.19
CA PRO A 251 5.80 -6.28 6.28
C PRO A 251 5.70 -5.13 7.30
N ILE A 252 4.49 -4.88 7.79
CA ILE A 252 4.33 -4.09 9.01
C ILE A 252 4.89 -4.87 10.19
N HIS A 253 5.17 -4.18 11.30
CA HIS A 253 5.70 -4.82 12.49
C HIS A 253 4.86 -6.03 12.94
N GLN A 254 5.52 -7.00 13.58
CA GLN A 254 4.91 -8.23 14.10
C GLN A 254 4.16 -9.07 13.07
N THR A 255 4.44 -8.87 11.78
CA THR A 255 3.81 -9.60 10.68
C THR A 255 4.80 -10.51 9.99
N LYS A 256 4.47 -11.80 9.91
CA LYS A 256 5.23 -12.82 9.20
C LYS A 256 4.60 -13.06 7.84
N PHE A 257 5.44 -13.19 6.82
CA PHE A 257 5.06 -13.55 5.47
C PHE A 257 5.79 -14.82 5.05
N LYS A 258 5.12 -15.67 4.29
CA LYS A 258 5.73 -16.74 3.51
C LYS A 258 5.08 -16.79 2.13
N ILE A 259 5.87 -17.19 1.15
CA ILE A 259 5.38 -17.52 -0.19
C ILE A 259 5.41 -19.04 -0.27
N VAL A 260 4.31 -19.65 -0.71
CA VAL A 260 4.19 -21.10 -0.84
C VAL A 260 3.84 -21.50 -2.25
N ASP A 261 4.25 -22.70 -2.65
CA ASP A 261 3.80 -23.31 -3.88
C ASP A 261 2.28 -23.58 -3.83
N SER A 262 1.59 -23.37 -4.95
CA SER A 262 0.13 -23.52 -5.00
C SER A 262 -0.36 -24.97 -4.91
N GLU A 263 0.48 -25.94 -5.26
CA GLU A 263 0.13 -27.36 -5.28
C GLU A 263 0.67 -28.09 -4.05
N THR A 264 1.93 -27.84 -3.67
CA THR A 264 2.60 -28.58 -2.59
C THR A 264 2.51 -27.91 -1.22
N ASP A 265 2.11 -26.63 -1.15
CA ASP A 265 2.15 -25.78 0.04
C ASP A 265 3.56 -25.62 0.67
N GLU A 266 4.61 -26.01 -0.05
CA GLU A 266 5.99 -25.85 0.39
C GLU A 266 6.44 -24.40 0.33
N VAL A 267 7.24 -23.97 1.32
CA VAL A 267 7.76 -22.60 1.38
C VAL A 267 8.78 -22.38 0.27
N LEU A 268 8.50 -21.39 -0.57
CA LEU A 268 9.36 -21.01 -1.68
C LEU A 268 10.43 -19.99 -1.26
N PRO A 269 11.65 -20.08 -1.82
CA PRO A 269 12.71 -19.12 -1.53
C PRO A 269 12.41 -17.74 -2.15
N PRO A 270 12.99 -16.65 -1.63
CA PRO A 270 12.89 -15.33 -2.25
C PRO A 270 13.21 -15.32 -3.75
N GLY A 271 12.46 -14.53 -4.51
CA GLY A 271 12.50 -14.46 -5.97
C GLY A 271 11.64 -15.51 -6.69
N SER A 272 11.06 -16.49 -5.97
CA SER A 272 10.05 -17.40 -6.52
C SER A 272 8.64 -16.84 -6.32
N LYS A 273 7.80 -16.98 -7.36
CA LYS A 273 6.36 -16.64 -7.34
C LYS A 273 5.56 -17.78 -6.68
N GLY A 274 4.56 -17.43 -5.88
CA GLY A 274 3.65 -18.38 -5.26
C GLY A 274 2.52 -17.68 -4.51
N ILE A 275 1.77 -18.43 -3.71
CA ILE A 275 0.68 -17.91 -2.89
C ILE A 275 1.24 -17.21 -1.65
N LEU A 276 0.76 -16.01 -1.38
CA LEU A 276 1.14 -15.24 -0.20
C LEU A 276 0.31 -15.70 1.01
N LYS A 277 1.00 -16.14 2.06
CA LYS A 277 0.40 -16.43 3.37
C LYS A 277 0.96 -15.48 4.43
N VAL A 278 0.09 -15.03 5.34
CA VAL A 278 0.42 -14.04 6.37
C VAL A 278 0.00 -14.50 7.76
N LYS A 279 0.80 -14.18 8.77
CA LYS A 279 0.51 -14.45 10.18
C LYS A 279 0.91 -13.27 11.05
N GLY A 280 0.03 -12.84 11.94
CA GLY A 280 0.31 -11.74 12.86
C GLY A 280 -0.90 -11.34 13.70
N PRO A 281 -0.73 -10.43 14.67
CA PRO A 281 -1.80 -10.01 15.59
C PRO A 281 -3.00 -9.35 14.92
N GLN A 282 -2.87 -8.89 13.68
CA GLN A 282 -3.91 -8.25 12.88
C GLN A 282 -4.81 -9.22 12.10
N VAL A 283 -4.42 -10.50 12.03
CA VAL A 283 -5.21 -11.52 11.33
C VAL A 283 -6.50 -11.77 12.10
N MET A 284 -7.62 -11.83 11.37
CA MET A 284 -8.96 -12.02 11.88
C MET A 284 -9.08 -13.23 12.82
N LYS A 285 -10.10 -13.24 13.67
CA LYS A 285 -10.47 -14.42 14.47
C LYS A 285 -11.08 -15.54 13.60
N GLY A 286 -11.68 -15.18 12.48
CA GLY A 286 -12.37 -16.08 11.56
C GLY A 286 -13.63 -15.44 10.97
N TYR A 287 -14.41 -16.23 10.24
CA TYR A 287 -15.68 -15.79 9.67
C TYR A 287 -16.84 -16.10 10.62
N PHE A 288 -17.74 -15.13 10.80
CA PHE A 288 -18.89 -15.20 11.68
C PHE A 288 -19.81 -16.36 11.30
N LYS A 289 -20.03 -17.28 12.24
CA LYS A 289 -20.87 -18.49 12.08
C LYS A 289 -20.51 -19.33 10.84
N ASN A 290 -19.26 -19.28 10.38
CA ASN A 290 -18.82 -20.00 9.19
C ASN A 290 -17.49 -20.73 9.43
N PRO A 291 -17.50 -21.86 10.18
CA PRO A 291 -16.29 -22.61 10.50
C PRO A 291 -15.61 -23.19 9.25
N VAL A 292 -16.38 -23.59 8.23
CA VAL A 292 -15.85 -24.16 6.98
C VAL A 292 -15.06 -23.12 6.18
N ALA A 293 -15.57 -21.89 6.05
CA ALA A 293 -14.80 -20.83 5.40
C ALA A 293 -13.59 -20.42 6.24
N THR A 294 -13.71 -20.49 7.57
CA THR A 294 -12.62 -20.14 8.50
C THR A 294 -11.47 -21.12 8.37
N SER A 295 -11.71 -22.43 8.43
CA SER A 295 -10.67 -23.46 8.30
C SER A 295 -10.06 -23.53 6.90
N LYS A 296 -10.74 -23.01 5.88
CA LYS A 296 -10.18 -22.88 4.52
C LYS A 296 -9.24 -21.68 4.39
N ALA A 297 -9.45 -20.62 5.16
CA ALA A 297 -8.64 -19.40 5.10
C ALA A 297 -7.52 -19.39 6.14
N LEU A 298 -7.74 -19.97 7.31
CA LEU A 298 -6.78 -20.04 8.41
C LEU A 298 -6.38 -21.49 8.66
N ASP A 299 -5.07 -21.75 8.67
CA ASP A 299 -4.54 -23.05 9.08
C ASP A 299 -4.47 -23.19 10.61
N GLY A 300 -4.14 -24.40 11.09
CA GLY A 300 -4.03 -24.70 12.52
C GLY A 300 -2.93 -23.91 13.24
N ASP A 301 -1.97 -23.36 12.51
CA ASP A 301 -0.91 -22.51 13.03
C ASP A 301 -1.30 -21.01 12.97
N GLY A 302 -2.46 -20.65 12.46
CA GLY A 302 -2.92 -19.27 12.34
C GLY A 302 -2.29 -18.48 11.19
N TRP A 303 -1.80 -19.15 10.15
CA TRP A 303 -1.52 -18.49 8.87
C TRP A 303 -2.81 -18.30 8.08
N LEU A 304 -3.01 -17.08 7.61
CA LEU A 304 -4.04 -16.73 6.65
C LEU A 304 -3.52 -16.96 5.23
N ASP A 305 -4.25 -17.76 4.47
CA ASP A 305 -4.16 -17.81 3.02
C ASP A 305 -4.88 -16.61 2.41
N THR A 306 -4.12 -15.73 1.76
CA THR A 306 -4.68 -14.53 1.13
C THR A 306 -5.39 -14.85 -0.19
N GLY A 307 -4.98 -15.92 -0.86
CA GLY A 307 -5.36 -16.23 -2.24
C GLY A 307 -4.69 -15.34 -3.30
N ASP A 308 -3.72 -14.52 -2.89
CA ASP A 308 -2.98 -13.61 -3.76
C ASP A 308 -1.62 -14.19 -4.14
N LEU A 309 -1.23 -14.02 -5.41
CA LEU A 309 0.06 -14.37 -5.97
C LEU A 309 1.06 -13.25 -5.74
N GLY A 310 2.26 -13.63 -5.31
CA GLY A 310 3.34 -12.69 -5.10
C GLY A 310 4.68 -13.35 -4.89
N TRP A 311 5.67 -12.53 -4.61
CA TRP A 311 7.03 -12.95 -4.33
C TRP A 311 7.74 -11.95 -3.43
N ILE A 312 8.80 -12.41 -2.78
CA ILE A 312 9.67 -11.59 -1.93
C ILE A 312 10.96 -11.32 -2.68
N VAL A 313 11.40 -10.06 -2.72
CA VAL A 313 12.63 -9.69 -3.42
C VAL A 313 13.85 -10.35 -2.74
N PRO A 314 14.67 -11.10 -3.50
CA PRO A 314 15.86 -11.76 -2.97
C PRO A 314 16.88 -10.75 -2.46
N HIS A 315 17.73 -11.22 -1.53
CA HIS A 315 18.81 -10.41 -1.00
C HIS A 315 19.97 -10.33 -2.00
N HIS A 316 20.40 -9.11 -2.33
CA HIS A 316 21.62 -8.84 -3.09
C HIS A 316 22.48 -7.83 -2.34
N SER A 317 23.78 -8.06 -2.24
CA SER A 317 24.71 -7.10 -1.62
C SER A 317 25.16 -5.97 -2.58
N SER A 318 24.91 -6.11 -3.88
CA SER A 318 25.28 -5.14 -4.92
C SER A 318 24.25 -5.11 -6.06
N GLY A 319 24.44 -4.18 -7.00
CA GLY A 319 23.58 -4.05 -8.18
C GLY A 319 22.33 -3.21 -7.94
N ARG A 320 21.38 -3.32 -8.88
CA ARG A 320 20.19 -2.45 -8.98
C ARG A 320 19.15 -2.66 -7.88
N SER A 321 19.17 -3.80 -7.18
CA SER A 321 18.16 -4.18 -6.17
C SER A 321 18.70 -4.37 -4.76
N ARG A 322 19.94 -3.92 -4.49
CA ARG A 322 20.62 -4.11 -3.21
C ARG A 322 19.92 -3.48 -1.99
N HIS A 323 19.00 -2.54 -2.20
CA HIS A 323 18.17 -1.94 -1.15
C HIS A 323 16.68 -2.31 -1.28
N SER A 324 16.36 -3.30 -2.11
CA SER A 324 15.01 -3.82 -2.28
C SER A 324 14.78 -5.14 -1.55
N SER A 325 15.79 -5.70 -0.87
CA SER A 325 15.65 -7.01 -0.23
C SER A 325 14.48 -7.07 0.74
N GLY A 326 13.72 -8.15 0.67
CA GLY A 326 12.61 -8.41 1.58
C GLY A 326 11.35 -7.57 1.30
N VAL A 327 11.32 -6.69 0.30
CA VAL A 327 10.04 -6.10 -0.13
C VAL A 327 9.18 -7.16 -0.80
N ILE A 328 7.88 -7.04 -0.61
CA ILE A 328 6.88 -7.93 -1.16
C ILE A 328 6.32 -7.32 -2.45
N VAL A 329 6.15 -8.15 -3.46
CA VAL A 329 5.46 -7.82 -4.70
C VAL A 329 4.22 -8.69 -4.77
N VAL A 330 3.07 -8.06 -5.07
CA VAL A 330 1.79 -8.75 -5.30
C VAL A 330 1.47 -8.56 -6.77
N GLU A 331 1.25 -9.65 -7.48
CA GLU A 331 1.03 -9.65 -8.92
C GLU A 331 -0.43 -9.87 -9.28
N GLY A 332 -1.23 -10.52 -8.43
CA GLY A 332 -2.65 -10.69 -8.69
C GLY A 332 -3.28 -11.76 -7.82
N ARG A 333 -4.49 -12.21 -8.20
CA ARG A 333 -5.22 -13.27 -7.50
C ARG A 333 -4.97 -14.61 -8.17
N ALA A 334 -4.69 -15.65 -7.38
CA ALA A 334 -4.48 -17.00 -7.90
C ALA A 334 -5.70 -17.54 -8.67
N LYS A 335 -6.92 -17.12 -8.29
CA LYS A 335 -8.17 -17.56 -8.91
C LYS A 335 -8.57 -16.79 -10.18
N ASP A 336 -7.96 -15.63 -10.42
CA ASP A 336 -8.31 -14.73 -11.54
C ASP A 336 -7.26 -14.76 -12.67
N THR A 337 -6.23 -15.61 -12.55
CA THR A 337 -5.22 -15.81 -13.61
C THR A 337 -5.74 -16.82 -14.63
N ILE A 338 -5.93 -16.39 -15.89
CA ILE A 338 -6.21 -17.30 -17.00
C ILE A 338 -4.87 -17.69 -17.63
N VAL A 339 -4.53 -18.98 -17.56
CA VAL A 339 -3.40 -19.55 -18.30
C VAL A 339 -3.91 -19.91 -19.70
N LEU A 340 -3.48 -19.17 -20.72
CA LEU A 340 -3.75 -19.55 -22.11
C LEU A 340 -2.87 -20.74 -22.51
N SER A 341 -3.34 -21.57 -23.46
CA SER A 341 -2.59 -22.71 -24.01
C SER A 341 -1.26 -22.34 -24.68
N THR A 342 -0.98 -21.04 -24.83
CA THR A 342 0.29 -20.47 -25.30
C THR A 342 1.31 -20.22 -24.19
N GLY A 343 0.99 -20.53 -22.93
CA GLY A 343 1.87 -20.30 -21.77
C GLY A 343 1.94 -18.84 -21.31
N LEU A 344 1.10 -17.96 -21.87
CA LEU A 344 0.95 -16.58 -21.42
C LEU A 344 -0.13 -16.50 -20.34
N GLU A 345 0.26 -16.01 -19.16
CA GLU A 345 -0.64 -15.65 -18.07
C GLU A 345 -1.25 -14.27 -18.38
N LEU A 346 -2.57 -14.19 -18.51
CA LEU A 346 -3.29 -12.92 -18.58
C LEU A 346 -4.07 -12.70 -17.29
N GLU A 347 -3.91 -11.51 -16.71
CA GLU A 347 -4.73 -11.04 -15.60
C GLU A 347 -6.12 -10.66 -16.12
N VAL A 348 -7.16 -11.30 -15.60
CA VAL A 348 -8.52 -10.75 -15.72
C VAL A 348 -8.68 -9.70 -14.64
N VAL A 349 -8.54 -8.43 -15.01
CA VAL A 349 -8.92 -7.33 -14.12
C VAL A 349 -10.45 -7.30 -14.07
N VAL A 350 -11.04 -8.11 -13.18
CA VAL A 350 -12.45 -7.94 -12.83
C VAL A 350 -12.53 -6.72 -11.93
N ALA A 351 -12.80 -5.56 -12.54
CA ALA A 351 -13.20 -4.36 -11.81
C ALA A 351 -14.56 -4.64 -11.14
N THR A 352 -14.55 -5.28 -9.97
CA THR A 352 -15.71 -5.33 -9.10
C THR A 352 -15.82 -3.95 -8.45
N THR A 353 -16.57 -3.06 -9.11
CA THR A 353 -17.19 -1.95 -8.39
C THR A 353 -18.20 -2.57 -7.42
N CYS A 354 -17.85 -2.69 -6.15
CA CYS A 354 -18.87 -2.86 -5.12
C CYS A 354 -19.77 -1.59 -5.14
N PRO A 355 -21.10 -1.73 -5.11
CA PRO A 355 -22.05 -0.62 -5.21
C PRO A 355 -21.93 0.42 -4.09
#